data_AF-A0A399W7F4-F1
#
_entry.id   AF-A0A399W7F4-F1
#
_cell.length_a   1.000
_cell.length_b   1.000
_cell.length_c   1.000
_cell.angle_alpha   90.00
_cell.angle_beta   90.00
_cell.angle_gamma   90.00
#
_symmetry.space_group_name_H-M   'P 1'
#
loop_
_entity.id
_entity.type
_entity.pdbx_description
1 polymer ?
#
loop_
_entity_poly.entity_id
_entity_poly.type
_entity_poly.pdbx_seq_one_letter_code
_entity_poly.pdbx_strand_id
1 'polypeptide(L)'
;MAKEGKNELAQQEIRDIFGELYKALDDAYWSATTIIDKDRIRGAQEGIFDILTELNRAHIQSNTEKLKELASKVGDVNKRLDALKKDIDKVVQRIEVATRVAKAIDKVLTQAAKYFKV
;
A
#
# COMPACT_ATOMS: atom_id res chain seq x y z
N MET A 1 -24.22 9.61 -15.09
CA MET A 1 -24.69 8.69 -14.03
C MET A 1 -23.93 7.35 -13.99
N ALA A 2 -23.78 6.57 -15.07
CA ALA A 2 -23.05 5.28 -14.99
C ALA A 2 -21.50 5.36 -14.88
N LYS A 3 -20.88 6.52 -15.16
CA LYS A 3 -19.42 6.70 -15.08
C LYS A 3 -18.91 7.14 -13.70
N GLU A 4 -19.72 7.87 -12.93
CA GLU A 4 -19.36 8.31 -11.57
C GLU A 4 -19.33 7.13 -10.60
N GLY A 5 -20.39 6.31 -10.56
CA GLY A 5 -20.43 5.15 -9.66
C GLY A 5 -19.32 4.11 -9.91
N LYS A 6 -18.83 3.97 -11.14
CA LYS A 6 -17.67 3.11 -11.44
C LYS A 6 -16.36 3.66 -10.90
N ASN A 7 -16.21 4.99 -10.86
CA ASN A 7 -14.99 5.64 -10.41
C ASN A 7 -14.92 5.65 -8.87
N GLU A 8 -16.05 5.81 -8.20
CA GLU A 8 -16.16 5.69 -6.74
C GLU A 8 -15.87 4.27 -6.25
N LEU A 9 -16.38 3.25 -6.95
CA LEU A 9 -16.07 1.85 -6.64
C LEU A 9 -14.57 1.56 -6.79
N ALA A 10 -13.94 1.99 -7.90
CA ALA A 10 -12.50 1.81 -8.10
C ALA A 10 -11.66 2.55 -7.05
N GLN A 11 -12.11 3.74 -6.62
CA GLN A 11 -11.49 4.50 -5.52
C GLN A 11 -11.62 3.79 -4.17
N GLN A 12 -12.76 3.18 -3.90
CA GLN A 12 -12.96 2.41 -2.68
C GLN A 12 -12.10 1.15 -2.69
N GLU A 13 -12.10 0.40 -3.79
CA GLU A 13 -11.29 -0.81 -3.94
C GLU A 13 -9.80 -0.52 -3.72
N ILE A 14 -9.25 0.55 -4.33
CA ILE A 14 -7.84 0.87 -4.16
C ILE A 14 -7.52 1.26 -2.71
N ARG A 15 -8.40 2.01 -2.02
CA ARG A 15 -8.26 2.32 -0.59
C ARG A 15 -8.27 1.06 0.27
N ASP A 16 -9.20 0.15 0.01
CA ASP A 16 -9.32 -1.10 0.77
C ASP A 16 -8.06 -1.95 0.61
N ILE A 17 -7.52 -2.03 -0.61
CA ILE A 17 -6.27 -2.77 -0.90
C ILE A 17 -5.08 -2.16 -0.16
N PHE A 18 -4.93 -0.83 -0.16
CA PHE A 18 -3.88 -0.16 0.63
C PHE A 18 -4.10 -0.36 2.14
N GLY A 19 -5.35 -0.36 2.61
CA GLY A 19 -5.70 -0.61 4.00
C GLY A 19 -5.40 -2.04 4.46
N GLU A 20 -5.61 -3.03 3.59
CA GLU A 20 -5.22 -4.43 3.82
C GLU A 20 -3.69 -4.55 3.96
N LEU A 21 -2.91 -3.91 3.09
CA LEU A 21 -1.46 -3.92 3.19
C LEU A 21 -0.98 -3.21 4.47
N TYR A 22 -1.58 -2.08 4.84
CA TYR A 22 -1.24 -1.39 6.09
C TYR A 22 -1.38 -2.33 7.31
N LYS A 23 -2.48 -3.08 7.39
CA LYS A 23 -2.71 -4.06 8.46
C LYS A 23 -1.71 -5.21 8.41
N ALA A 24 -1.40 -5.74 7.22
CA ALA A 24 -0.41 -6.79 7.08
C ALA A 24 1.00 -6.34 7.51
N LEU A 25 1.36 -5.09 7.23
CA LEU A 25 2.62 -4.49 7.68
C LEU A 25 2.62 -4.28 9.21
N ASP A 26 1.50 -3.93 9.82
CA ASP A 26 1.39 -3.85 11.28
C ASP A 26 1.63 -5.23 11.95
N ASP A 27 0.99 -6.28 11.43
CA ASP A 27 1.21 -7.67 11.87
C ASP A 27 2.71 -8.07 11.72
N ALA A 28 3.33 -7.66 10.61
CA ALA A 28 4.74 -7.90 10.31
C ALA A 28 5.64 -7.17 11.30
N TYR A 29 5.33 -5.91 11.64
CA TYR A 29 6.10 -5.11 12.58
C TYR A 29 6.15 -5.79 13.96
N TRP A 30 5.03 -6.34 14.41
CA TRP A 30 4.97 -7.09 15.67
C TRP A 30 5.68 -8.44 15.60
N SER A 31 5.80 -9.02 14.41
CA SER A 31 6.45 -10.32 14.18
C SER A 31 7.95 -10.23 13.87
N ALA A 32 8.46 -9.04 13.54
CA ALA A 32 9.87 -8.79 13.30
C ALA A 32 10.68 -8.86 14.60
N THR A 33 11.85 -9.47 14.54
CA THR A 33 12.69 -9.77 15.71
C THR A 33 13.77 -8.73 15.96
N THR A 34 14.16 -7.95 14.95
CA THR A 34 15.20 -6.92 15.08
C THR A 34 14.60 -5.52 14.97
N ILE A 35 15.26 -4.54 15.60
CA ILE A 35 14.88 -3.13 15.50
C ILE A 35 15.02 -2.63 14.06
N ILE A 36 16.04 -3.11 13.34
CA ILE A 36 16.27 -2.74 11.93
C ILE A 36 15.12 -3.21 11.04
N ASP A 37 14.65 -4.44 11.25
CA ASP A 37 13.53 -5.00 10.49
C ASP A 37 12.21 -4.29 10.80
N LYS A 38 11.99 -3.97 12.08
CA LYS A 38 10.87 -3.13 12.54
C LYS A 38 10.88 -1.76 11.86
N ASP A 39 12.04 -1.12 11.79
CA ASP A 39 12.20 0.19 11.14
C ASP A 39 11.89 0.13 9.64
N ARG A 40 12.40 -0.91 8.93
CA ARG A 40 12.08 -1.12 7.51
C ARG A 40 10.59 -1.30 7.26
N ILE A 41 9.92 -2.11 8.09
CA ILE A 41 8.48 -2.34 7.99
C ILE A 41 7.71 -1.05 8.30
N ARG A 42 8.13 -0.33 9.35
CA ARG A 42 7.51 0.93 9.76
C ARG A 42 7.61 1.99 8.68
N GLY A 43 8.77 2.14 8.03
CA GLY A 43 8.94 3.06 6.91
C GLY A 43 8.05 2.72 5.70
N ALA A 44 7.83 1.43 5.42
CA ALA A 44 6.86 1.02 4.42
C ALA A 44 5.43 1.36 4.85
N GLN A 45 5.06 1.07 6.10
CA GLN A 45 3.75 1.34 6.69
C GLN A 45 3.41 2.84 6.67
N GLU A 46 4.38 3.72 6.93
CA GLU A 46 4.23 5.17 6.84
C GLU A 46 3.93 5.62 5.39
N GLY A 47 4.65 5.08 4.40
CA GLY A 47 4.37 5.36 2.99
C GLY A 47 2.96 4.94 2.56
N ILE A 48 2.47 3.80 3.07
CA ILE A 48 1.09 3.35 2.83
C ILE A 48 0.07 4.27 3.51
N PHE A 49 0.35 4.69 4.74
CA PHE A 49 -0.52 5.59 5.49
C PHE A 49 -0.66 6.95 4.79
N ASP A 50 0.42 7.49 4.26
CA ASP A 50 0.40 8.73 3.50
C ASP A 50 -0.45 8.61 2.23
N ILE A 51 -0.32 7.50 1.49
CA ILE A 51 -1.16 7.23 0.31
C ILE A 51 -2.64 7.14 0.70
N LEU A 52 -2.97 6.42 1.77
CA LEU A 52 -4.36 6.32 2.26
C LEU A 52 -4.92 7.69 2.66
N THR A 53 -4.11 8.52 3.32
CA THR A 53 -4.50 9.86 3.73
C THR A 53 -4.80 10.74 2.50
N GLU A 54 -3.94 10.70 1.49
CA GLU A 54 -4.14 11.48 0.26
C GLU A 54 -5.31 10.95 -0.59
N LEU A 55 -5.51 9.63 -0.67
CA LEU A 55 -6.70 9.03 -1.30
C LEU A 55 -7.99 9.49 -0.62
N ASN A 56 -8.01 9.52 0.72
CA ASN A 56 -9.17 10.00 1.49
C ASN A 56 -9.40 11.50 1.28
N ARG A 57 -8.36 12.33 1.30
CA ARG A 57 -8.48 13.77 1.01
C ARG A 57 -9.01 14.01 -0.40
N ALA A 58 -8.46 13.33 -1.40
CA ALA A 58 -8.87 13.49 -2.79
C ALA A 58 -10.34 13.07 -2.98
N HIS A 59 -10.79 12.03 -2.28
CA HIS A 59 -12.18 11.59 -2.30
C HIS A 59 -13.12 12.62 -1.65
N ILE A 60 -12.80 13.11 -0.45
CA ILE A 60 -13.61 14.14 0.24
C ILE A 60 -13.70 15.43 -0.58
N GLN A 61 -12.62 15.78 -1.28
CA GLN A 61 -12.51 17.01 -2.06
C GLN A 61 -12.93 16.84 -3.53
N SER A 62 -13.28 15.63 -3.96
CA SER A 62 -13.50 15.26 -5.38
C SER A 62 -12.40 15.78 -6.33
N ASN A 63 -11.16 15.85 -5.86
CA ASN A 63 -10.06 16.53 -6.56
C ASN A 63 -9.23 15.56 -7.40
N THR A 64 -9.47 15.58 -8.71
CA THR A 64 -8.79 14.69 -9.67
C THR A 64 -7.34 15.09 -9.97
N GLU A 65 -6.94 16.33 -9.73
CA GLU A 65 -5.55 16.78 -9.92
C GLU A 65 -4.64 16.24 -8.82
N LYS A 66 -5.12 16.24 -7.56
CA LYS A 66 -4.40 15.62 -6.44
C LYS A 66 -4.18 14.12 -6.64
N LEU A 67 -5.11 13.43 -7.30
CA LEU A 67 -4.93 12.02 -7.66
C LEU A 67 -3.80 11.81 -8.68
N LYS A 68 -3.54 12.78 -9.58
CA LYS A 68 -2.41 12.70 -10.52
C LYS A 68 -1.08 12.88 -9.81
N GLU A 69 -0.99 13.85 -8.89
CA GLU A 69 0.24 14.05 -8.09
C GLU A 69 0.55 12.84 -7.21
N LEU A 70 -0.50 12.17 -6.70
CA LEU A 70 -0.37 10.96 -5.91
C LEU A 70 0.29 9.80 -6.69
N ALA A 71 0.12 9.74 -8.02
CA ALA A 71 0.69 8.67 -8.84
C ALA A 71 2.22 8.57 -8.70
N SER A 72 2.93 9.70 -8.65
CA SER A 72 4.39 9.70 -8.46
C SER A 72 4.80 9.14 -7.11
N LYS A 73 4.09 9.53 -6.03
CA LYS A 73 4.35 9.02 -4.67
C LYS A 73 4.09 7.52 -4.59
N VAL A 74 3.01 7.06 -5.21
CA VAL A 74 2.67 5.63 -5.29
C VAL A 74 3.76 4.86 -6.02
N GLY A 75 4.32 5.39 -7.11
CA GLY A 75 5.44 4.76 -7.82
C GLY A 75 6.67 4.54 -6.94
N ASP A 76 7.04 5.52 -6.11
CA ASP A 76 8.19 5.40 -5.22
C ASP A 76 7.94 4.46 -4.04
N VAL A 77 6.74 4.50 -3.45
CA VAL A 77 6.34 3.53 -2.41
C VAL A 77 6.31 2.12 -2.99
N ASN A 78 5.78 1.92 -4.20
CA ASN A 78 5.76 0.62 -4.87
C ASN A 78 7.16 0.01 -5.04
N LYS A 79 8.18 0.82 -5.40
CA LYS A 79 9.57 0.34 -5.47
C LYS A 79 10.08 -0.13 -4.10
N ARG A 80 9.76 0.61 -3.03
CA ARG A 80 10.14 0.23 -1.66
C ARG A 80 9.43 -1.05 -1.22
N LEU A 81 8.15 -1.21 -1.58
CA LEU A 81 7.39 -2.43 -1.32
C LEU A 81 7.96 -3.64 -2.06
N ASP A 82 8.34 -3.48 -3.33
CA ASP A 82 8.96 -4.56 -4.11
C ASP A 82 10.30 -4.99 -3.50
N ALA A 83 11.11 -4.03 -3.03
CA ALA A 83 12.34 -4.32 -2.30
C ALA A 83 12.06 -5.04 -0.96
N LEU A 84 11.07 -4.57 -0.18
CA LEU A 84 10.66 -5.22 1.07
C LEU A 84 10.16 -6.64 0.83
N LYS A 85 9.36 -6.87 -0.21
CA LYS A 85 8.82 -8.18 -0.58
C LYS A 85 9.93 -9.20 -0.82
N LYS A 86 11.00 -8.81 -1.52
CA LYS A 86 12.15 -9.68 -1.80
C LYS A 86 12.88 -10.15 -0.54
N ASP A 87 12.82 -9.35 0.52
CA ASP A 87 13.48 -9.63 1.79
C ASP A 87 12.52 -10.10 2.89
N ILE A 88 11.21 -10.18 2.64
CA ILE A 88 10.21 -10.29 3.71
C ILE A 88 10.37 -11.58 4.53
N ASP A 89 10.79 -12.68 3.90
CA ASP A 89 11.04 -13.97 4.56
C ASP A 89 12.26 -13.92 5.51
N LYS A 90 13.16 -12.95 5.32
CA LYS A 90 14.31 -12.72 6.22
C LYS A 90 13.95 -11.75 7.35
N VAL A 91 13.04 -10.81 7.07
CA VAL A 91 12.60 -9.74 7.98
C VAL A 91 11.54 -10.25 8.97
N VAL A 92 10.69 -11.18 8.53
CA VAL A 92 9.57 -11.72 9.32
C VAL A 92 9.73 -13.24 9.47
N GLN A 93 10.10 -13.68 10.67
CA GLN A 93 10.34 -15.11 10.93
C GLN A 93 9.05 -15.97 10.92
N ARG A 94 7.89 -15.34 11.09
CA ARG A 94 6.59 -16.02 10.99
C ARG A 94 6.20 -16.17 9.53
N ILE A 95 6.44 -17.35 8.96
CA ILE A 95 6.19 -17.68 7.54
C ILE A 95 4.77 -17.29 7.09
N GLU A 96 3.76 -17.52 7.92
CA GLU A 96 2.37 -17.15 7.61
C GLU A 96 2.19 -15.63 7.46
N VAL A 97 2.86 -14.84 8.32
CA VAL A 97 2.83 -13.38 8.27
C VAL A 97 3.61 -12.88 7.07
N ALA A 98 4.81 -13.41 6.82
CA ALA A 98 5.62 -13.08 5.64
C ALA A 98 4.85 -13.34 4.34
N THR A 99 4.18 -14.50 4.23
CA THR A 99 3.34 -14.87 3.09
C THR A 99 2.16 -13.91 2.90
N ARG A 100 1.49 -13.53 4.00
CA ARG A 100 0.37 -12.57 3.96
C ARG A 100 0.83 -11.21 3.47
N VAL A 101 1.97 -10.72 3.96
CA VAL A 101 2.57 -9.45 3.53
C VAL A 101 2.95 -9.50 2.06
N ALA A 102 3.63 -10.56 1.61
CA ALA A 102 4.04 -10.71 0.21
C ALA A 102 2.83 -10.68 -0.74
N LYS A 103 1.75 -11.39 -0.40
CA LYS A 103 0.49 -11.39 -1.17
C LYS A 103 -0.18 -10.02 -1.17
N ALA A 104 -0.20 -9.33 -0.04
CA ALA A 104 -0.77 -7.98 0.07
C ALA A 104 0.04 -6.96 -0.76
N ILE A 105 1.37 -7.06 -0.75
CA ILE A 105 2.26 -6.25 -1.60
C ILE A 105 1.95 -6.52 -3.07
N ASP A 106 1.85 -7.78 -3.50
CA ASP A 106 1.52 -8.12 -4.90
C ASP A 106 0.17 -7.55 -5.35
N LYS A 107 -0.84 -7.61 -4.46
CA LYS A 107 -2.16 -7.03 -4.71
C LYS A 107 -2.07 -5.52 -4.90
N VAL A 108 -1.34 -4.82 -4.02
CA VAL A 108 -1.11 -3.38 -4.12
C VAL A 108 -0.36 -3.03 -5.41
N LEU A 109 0.77 -3.68 -5.70
CA LEU A 109 1.56 -3.39 -6.90
C LEU A 109 0.72 -3.54 -8.18
N THR A 110 -0.03 -4.64 -8.27
CA THR A 110 -0.87 -4.92 -9.44
C THR A 110 -2.00 -3.90 -9.61
N GLN A 111 -2.69 -3.55 -8.52
CA GLN A 111 -3.89 -2.71 -8.59
C GLN A 111 -3.53 -1.22 -8.65
N ALA A 112 -2.46 -0.81 -7.96
CA ALA A 112 -1.91 0.53 -8.06
C ALA A 112 -1.41 0.84 -9.47
N ALA A 113 -0.72 -0.09 -10.13
CA ALA A 113 -0.29 0.07 -11.52
C ALA A 113 -1.50 0.29 -12.46
N LYS A 114 -2.60 -0.46 -12.28
CA LYS A 114 -3.82 -0.28 -13.08
C LYS A 114 -4.52 1.04 -12.80
N TYR A 115 -4.66 1.41 -11.53
CA TYR A 115 -5.42 2.59 -11.11
C TYR A 115 -4.68 3.89 -11.42
N PHE A 116 -3.39 3.96 -11.07
CA PHE A 116 -2.56 5.16 -11.25
C PHE A 116 -1.81 5.19 -12.60
N LYS A 117 -1.82 4.09 -13.36
CA LYS A 117 -1.08 3.95 -14.63
C LYS A 117 0.42 4.15 -14.46
N VAL A 118 0.99 3.51 -13.44
CA VAL A 118 2.40 3.55 -13.05
C VAL A 118 3.08 2.19 -13.19
#